data_AF-A0A3Q7NFH4-F1
#
_entry.id   AF-A0A3Q7NFH4-F1
#
_cell.length_a   1.000
_cell.length_b   1.000
_cell.length_c   1.000
_cell.angle_alpha   90.00
_cell.angle_beta   90.00
_cell.angle_gamma   90.00
#
_symmetry.space_group_name_H-M   'P 1'
#
loop_
_entity.id
_entity.type
_entity.pdbx_description
1 polymer ?
#
loop_
_entity_poly.entity_id
_entity_poly.type
_entity_poly.pdbx_seq_one_letter_code
_entity_poly.pdbx_strand_id
1 'polypeptide(L)'
;MKSAISISEDEEWKRIRTLLSPAFTSGKLKEMFSIIGQYGDVLVRNLRKEAEKGKRINLKDIFGAYSIDVITSTSFGVNIDSLSNPQDPFVENTKKLLKFDFFNPFVFSLF
;
A
#
# COMPACT_ATOMS: atom_id res chain seq x y z
N MET A 1 -4.47 -16.08 -11.13
CA MET A 1 -3.61 -16.03 -9.91
C MET A 1 -2.37 -16.92 -9.98
N LYS A 2 -2.33 -18.03 -10.74
CA LYS A 2 -1.13 -18.90 -10.83
C LYS A 2 0.14 -18.22 -11.37
N SER A 3 0.01 -17.10 -12.09
CA SER A 3 1.13 -16.31 -12.62
C SER A 3 1.44 -15.05 -11.78
N ALA A 4 1.00 -14.98 -10.53
CA ALA A 4 1.44 -13.93 -9.61
C ALA A 4 2.81 -14.30 -9.05
N ILE A 5 3.72 -13.32 -8.92
CA ILE A 5 5.09 -13.56 -8.40
C ILE A 5 5.10 -14.23 -7.02
N SER A 6 4.09 -13.99 -6.19
CA SER A 6 3.98 -14.58 -4.85
C SER A 6 3.55 -16.06 -4.83
N ILE A 7 3.11 -16.61 -5.97
CA ILE A 7 2.55 -17.97 -6.08
C ILE A 7 3.27 -18.78 -7.16
N SER A 8 3.83 -18.14 -8.18
CA SER A 8 4.57 -18.79 -9.26
C SER A 8 5.83 -19.49 -8.74
N GLU A 9 6.25 -20.55 -9.43
CA GLU A 9 7.40 -21.39 -9.06
C GLU A 9 8.46 -21.41 -10.19
N ASP A 10 9.67 -21.85 -9.84
CA ASP A 10 10.79 -22.13 -10.75
C ASP A 10 11.10 -21.02 -11.78
N GLU A 11 11.16 -21.38 -13.06
CA GLU A 11 11.53 -20.47 -14.14
C GLU A 11 10.46 -19.39 -14.38
N GLU A 12 9.18 -19.64 -14.09
CA GLU A 12 8.15 -18.61 -14.19
C GLU A 12 8.33 -17.55 -13.12
N TRP A 13 8.60 -17.95 -11.87
CA TRP A 13 8.95 -17.01 -10.81
C TRP A 13 10.18 -16.20 -11.17
N LYS A 14 11.23 -16.86 -11.65
CA LYS A 14 12.49 -16.21 -12.03
C LYS A 14 12.27 -15.18 -13.14
N ARG A 15 11.46 -15.52 -14.13
CA ARG A 15 11.06 -14.63 -15.23
C ARG A 15 10.31 -13.40 -14.71
N ILE A 16 9.28 -13.59 -13.89
CA ILE A 16 8.47 -12.48 -13.35
C ILE A 16 9.30 -11.61 -12.39
N ARG A 17 10.13 -12.22 -11.53
CA ARG A 17 11.01 -11.50 -10.61
C ARG A 17 12.03 -10.64 -11.34
N THR A 18 12.63 -11.17 -12.40
CA THR A 18 13.57 -10.42 -13.25
C THR A 18 12.88 -9.20 -13.87
N LEU A 19 11.62 -9.34 -14.28
CA LEU A 19 10.82 -8.24 -14.83
C LEU A 19 10.46 -7.16 -13.79
N LEU A 20 10.10 -7.54 -12.56
CA LEU A 20 9.62 -6.60 -11.53
C LEU A 20 10.74 -5.94 -10.72
N SER A 21 11.89 -6.59 -10.55
CA SER A 21 12.99 -6.10 -9.70
C SER A 21 13.49 -4.69 -10.05
N PRO A 22 13.61 -4.28 -11.33
CA PRO A 22 14.05 -2.94 -11.70
C PRO A 22 13.16 -1.80 -11.16
N ALA A 23 11.89 -2.07 -10.88
CA ALA A 23 10.94 -1.07 -10.36
C ALA A 23 11.31 -0.56 -8.96
N PHE A 24 12.10 -1.32 -8.19
CA PHE A 24 12.47 -1.01 -6.81
C PHE A 24 13.97 -0.72 -6.63
N THR A 25 14.66 -0.30 -7.68
CA THR A 25 16.05 0.17 -7.57
C THR A 25 16.15 1.46 -6.75
N SER A 26 17.31 1.77 -6.19
CA SER A 26 17.50 3.00 -5.40
C SER A 26 17.19 4.27 -6.19
N GLY A 27 17.42 4.27 -7.51
CA GLY A 27 17.04 5.40 -8.38
C GLY A 27 15.52 5.58 -8.45
N LYS A 28 14.78 4.49 -8.68
CA LYS A 28 13.31 4.50 -8.71
C LYS A 28 12.69 4.84 -7.36
N LEU A 29 13.24 4.32 -6.26
CA LEU A 29 12.80 4.69 -4.92
C LEU A 29 13.01 6.18 -4.61
N LYS A 30 14.11 6.78 -5.09
CA LYS A 30 14.34 8.23 -4.98
C LYS A 30 13.31 9.03 -5.79
N GLU A 31 12.94 8.58 -6.98
CA GLU A 31 11.87 9.20 -7.79
C GLU A 31 10.52 9.15 -7.04
N MET A 32 10.21 8.04 -6.38
CA MET A 32 8.97 7.87 -5.61
C MET A 32 8.94 8.69 -4.31
N PHE A 33 10.11 9.07 -3.76
CA PHE A 33 10.22 9.69 -2.45
C PHE A 33 9.40 10.99 -2.30
N SER A 34 9.36 11.82 -3.36
CA SER A 34 8.59 13.06 -3.36
C SER A 34 7.08 12.79 -3.21
N ILE A 35 6.56 11.79 -3.94
CA ILE A 35 5.17 11.36 -3.89
C ILE A 35 4.82 10.83 -2.49
N ILE A 36 5.68 9.97 -1.93
CA ILE A 36 5.51 9.43 -0.57
C ILE A 36 5.46 10.55 0.47
N GLY A 37 6.33 11.56 0.34
CA GLY A 37 6.36 12.73 1.20
C GLY A 37 5.07 13.55 1.13
N GLN A 38 4.54 13.79 -0.08
CA GLN A 38 3.28 14.51 -0.27
C GLN A 38 2.11 13.86 0.47
N TYR A 39 1.95 12.54 0.38
CA TYR A 39 0.92 11.83 1.15
C TYR A 39 1.23 11.80 2.66
N GLY A 40 2.51 11.85 3.04
CA GLY A 40 2.93 12.01 4.44
C GLY A 40 2.42 13.33 5.04
N ASP A 41 2.51 14.42 4.30
CA ASP A 41 1.97 15.72 4.73
C ASP A 41 0.44 15.70 4.84
N VAL A 42 -0.27 15.00 3.94
CA VAL A 42 -1.72 14.78 4.06
C VAL A 42 -2.05 14.00 5.34
N LEU A 43 -1.32 12.91 5.59
CA LEU A 43 -1.51 12.08 6.79
C LEU A 43 -1.33 12.90 8.09
N VAL A 44 -0.24 13.66 8.21
CA VAL A 44 0.03 14.50 9.40
C VAL A 44 -1.06 15.55 9.59
N ARG A 45 -1.52 16.19 8.50
CA ARG A 45 -2.63 17.16 8.57
C ARG A 45 -3.93 16.52 9.07
N ASN A 46 -4.25 15.31 8.61
CA ASN A 46 -5.46 14.60 9.04
C ASN A 46 -5.35 14.13 10.49
N LEU A 47 -4.19 13.62 10.92
CA LEU A 47 -3.93 13.25 12.31
C LEU A 47 -4.08 14.45 13.25
N ARG A 48 -3.54 15.62 12.87
CA ARG A 48 -3.65 16.85 13.68
C ARG A 48 -5.10 17.25 13.89
N LYS A 49 -5.92 17.24 12.82
CA LYS A 49 -7.37 17.56 12.90
C LYS A 49 -8.12 16.64 13.84
N GLU A 50 -7.80 15.34 13.87
CA GLU A 50 -8.47 14.39 14.77
C GLU A 50 -7.95 14.51 16.22
N ALA A 51 -6.67 14.81 16.41
CA ALA A 51 -6.08 15.08 17.71
C ALA A 51 -6.69 16.34 18.38
N GLU A 52 -6.89 17.42 17.62
CA GLU A 52 -7.54 18.66 18.09
C GLU A 52 -8.98 18.43 18.56
N LYS A 53 -9.68 17.44 17.98
CA LYS A 53 -11.03 17.03 18.39
C LYS A 53 -11.03 16.13 19.64
N GLY A 54 -9.87 15.73 20.14
CA GLY A 54 -9.73 14.78 21.25
C GLY A 54 -10.28 13.39 20.93
N LYS A 55 -10.41 13.04 19.64
CA LYS A 55 -11.00 11.76 19.22
C LYS A 55 -9.95 10.65 19.22
N ARG A 56 -10.38 9.44 19.57
CA ARG A 56 -9.58 8.22 19.34
C ARG A 56 -9.52 7.94 17.85
N ILE A 57 -8.34 7.63 17.34
CA ILE A 57 -8.09 7.38 15.93
C ILE A 57 -7.86 5.88 15.73
N ASN A 58 -8.55 5.28 14.77
CA ASN A 58 -8.23 3.92 14.32
C ASN A 58 -6.99 3.97 13.40
N LEU A 59 -5.85 3.51 13.92
CA LEU A 59 -4.59 3.51 13.19
C LEU A 59 -4.67 2.67 11.90
N LYS A 60 -5.41 1.56 11.91
CA LYS A 60 -5.55 0.69 10.73
C LYS A 60 -6.23 1.43 9.58
N ASP A 61 -7.23 2.26 9.88
CA ASP A 61 -7.97 2.99 8.85
C ASP A 61 -7.13 4.11 8.24
N ILE A 62 -6.44 4.89 9.06
CA ILE A 62 -5.69 6.05 8.58
C ILE A 62 -4.38 5.66 7.88
N PHE A 63 -3.62 4.71 8.43
CA PHE A 63 -2.41 4.20 7.78
C PHE A 63 -2.75 3.30 6.59
N GLY A 64 -3.90 2.62 6.62
CA GLY A 64 -4.41 1.87 5.49
C GLY A 64 -4.70 2.77 4.29
N ALA A 65 -5.40 3.88 4.50
CA ALA A 65 -5.64 4.88 3.45
C ALA A 65 -4.32 5.47 2.91
N TYR A 66 -3.43 5.92 3.80
CA TYR A 66 -2.10 6.41 3.39
C TYR A 66 -1.33 5.40 2.52
N SER A 67 -1.31 4.12 2.90
CA SER A 67 -0.59 3.09 2.16
C SER A 67 -1.20 2.83 0.78
N ILE A 68 -2.53 2.91 0.67
CA ILE A 68 -3.25 2.76 -0.60
C ILE A 68 -2.92 3.92 -1.55
N ASP A 69 -2.99 5.17 -1.06
CA ASP A 69 -2.67 6.34 -1.87
C ASP A 69 -1.22 6.33 -2.37
N VAL A 70 -0.29 5.92 -1.50
CA VAL A 70 1.12 5.78 -1.87
C VAL A 70 1.28 4.70 -2.95
N ILE A 71 0.76 3.49 -2.76
CA ILE A 71 1.00 2.42 -3.73
C ILE A 71 0.31 2.70 -5.08
N THR A 72 -0.87 3.33 -5.09
CA THR A 72 -1.57 3.63 -6.34
C THR A 72 -0.91 4.73 -7.13
N SER A 73 -0.41 5.75 -6.44
CA SER A 73 0.30 6.85 -7.08
C SER A 73 1.67 6.40 -7.59
N THR A 74 2.45 5.65 -6.80
CA THR A 74 3.80 5.23 -7.21
C THR A 74 3.80 4.12 -8.24
N SER A 75 2.82 3.21 -8.20
CA SER A 75 2.79 2.02 -9.09
C SER A 75 1.97 2.24 -10.36
N PHE A 76 0.89 3.03 -10.28
CA PHE A 76 -0.03 3.23 -11.41
C PHE A 76 -0.13 4.69 -11.87
N GLY A 77 0.49 5.64 -11.16
CA GLY A 77 0.37 7.06 -11.47
C GLY A 77 -1.01 7.64 -11.17
N VAL A 78 -1.81 6.96 -10.35
CA VAL A 78 -3.20 7.35 -10.05
C VAL A 78 -3.31 7.90 -8.63
N ASN A 79 -3.87 9.10 -8.52
CA ASN A 79 -4.23 9.69 -7.23
C ASN A 79 -5.71 9.40 -6.91
N ILE A 80 -5.95 8.65 -5.83
CA ILE A 80 -7.29 8.22 -5.41
C ILE A 80 -7.86 9.13 -4.31
N ASP A 81 -6.98 9.83 -3.57
CA ASP A 81 -7.34 10.68 -2.41
C ASP A 81 -8.14 9.89 -1.34
N SER A 82 -7.71 8.67 -1.07
CA SER A 82 -8.34 7.79 -0.08
C SER A 82 -8.30 8.33 1.35
N LEU A 83 -7.29 9.16 1.66
CA LEU A 83 -7.17 9.86 2.94
C LEU A 83 -8.30 10.86 3.18
N SER A 84 -8.93 11.38 2.12
CA SER A 84 -10.08 12.29 2.21
C SER A 84 -11.40 11.59 1.92
N ASN A 85 -11.39 10.53 1.09
CA ASN A 85 -12.57 9.76 0.71
C ASN A 85 -12.45 8.26 1.07
N PRO A 86 -12.73 7.87 2.32
CA PRO A 86 -12.59 6.48 2.77
C PRO A 86 -13.62 5.50 2.17
N GLN A 87 -14.62 5.98 1.42
CA GLN A 87 -15.64 5.18 0.72
C GLN A 87 -15.36 4.99 -0.77
N ASP A 88 -14.17 5.39 -1.25
CA ASP A 88 -13.81 5.14 -2.63
C ASP A 88 -13.84 3.62 -2.96
N PRO A 89 -14.45 3.19 -4.09
CA PRO A 89 -14.56 1.77 -4.42
C PRO A 89 -13.23 1.03 -4.47
N PHE A 90 -12.13 1.69 -4.87
CA PHE A 90 -10.80 1.10 -4.87
C PHE A 90 -10.32 0.83 -3.45
N VAL A 91 -10.55 1.77 -2.53
CA VAL A 91 -10.22 1.64 -1.11
C VAL A 91 -11.03 0.53 -0.47
N GLU A 92 -12.33 0.45 -0.76
CA GLU A 92 -13.20 -0.59 -0.22
C GLU A 92 -12.79 -1.98 -0.70
N ASN A 93 -12.53 -2.14 -2.01
CA ASN A 93 -12.09 -3.40 -2.59
C ASN A 93 -10.70 -3.80 -2.09
N THR A 94 -9.79 -2.84 -1.94
CA THR A 94 -8.45 -3.10 -1.39
C THR A 94 -8.51 -3.48 0.08
N LYS A 95 -9.39 -2.85 0.89
CA LYS A 95 -9.65 -3.28 2.27
C LYS A 95 -10.20 -4.71 2.34
N LYS A 96 -11.06 -5.13 1.40
CA LYS A 96 -11.55 -6.51 1.33
C LYS A 96 -10.42 -7.49 0.98
N LEU A 97 -9.52 -7.12 0.07
CA LEU A 97 -8.35 -7.93 -0.30
C LEU A 97 -7.33 -8.04 0.86
N LEU A 98 -7.10 -6.93 1.56
CA LEU A 98 -6.16 -6.82 2.69
C LEU A 98 -6.77 -7.23 4.04
N LYS A 99 -8.02 -7.71 4.09
CA LYS A 99 -8.52 -8.53 5.21
C LYS A 99 -7.84 -9.90 5.14
N PHE A 100 -6.52 -9.89 5.22
CA PHE A 100 -5.69 -11.05 5.44
C PHE A 100 -5.38 -11.05 6.93
N ASP A 101 -5.73 -12.13 7.62
CA ASP A 101 -5.27 -12.31 8.99
C ASP A 101 -3.74 -12.45 8.94
N PHE A 102 -3.05 -11.37 9.27
CA PHE A 102 -1.58 -11.33 9.35
C PHE A 102 -1.05 -12.38 10.34
N PHE A 103 -1.91 -12.87 11.24
CA PHE A 103 -1.66 -13.94 12.20
C PHE A 103 -2.08 -15.33 11.72
N ASN A 104 -2.42 -15.50 10.43
CA ASN A 104 -2.67 -16.83 9.91
C ASN A 104 -1.33 -17.61 9.91
N PRO A 105 -1.21 -18.73 10.65
CA PRO A 105 0.04 -19.48 10.81
C PRO A 105 0.71 -19.91 9.49
N PHE A 106 -0.02 -19.94 8.38
CA PHE A 106 0.51 -20.22 7.04
C PHE A 106 1.47 -19.14 6.49
N VAL A 107 1.46 -17.91 6.99
CA VAL A 107 2.42 -16.87 6.58
C VAL A 107 3.84 -17.18 7.10
N PHE A 108 3.95 -17.85 8.25
CA PHE A 108 5.23 -18.25 8.83
C PHE A 108 5.79 -19.56 8.27
N SER A 109 4.99 -20.36 7.56
CA SER A 109 5.48 -21.59 6.91
C SER A 109 6.15 -21.33 5.55
N LEU A 110 6.19 -20.08 5.09
CA LEU A 110 6.82 -19.68 3.83
C LEU A 110 8.23 -19.06 4.00
N PHE A 111 8.77 -19.11 5.23
CA PHE A 111 10.16 -18.79 5.56
C PHE A 111 10.88 -20.03 6.10
#